data_AF-M2QIE8-F1
#
_entry.id   AF-M2QIE8-F1
#
_cell.length_a   1.000
_cell.length_b   1.000
_cell.length_c   1.000
_cell.angle_alpha   90.00
_cell.angle_beta   90.00
_cell.angle_gamma   90.00
#
_symmetry.space_group_name_H-M   'P 1'
#
loop_
_entity.id
_entity.type
_entity.pdbx_description
1 polymer ?
#
loop_
_entity_poly.entity_id
_entity_poly.type
_entity_poly.pdbx_seq_one_letter_code
_entity_poly.pdbx_strand_id
1 'polypeptide(L)'
;MSVFAVYESSTGNVVGAAKAIGIPVPTAQALVGDALPVRLSLGTGEVVTLSLRGRELALHEADDQPEVFVEPLAYGVTRVLGQPPKPALAKLPVLPEAPTFDTVGLLVKLPKNPAEDTAVFALVSEGQETLPLTGTIRKETDHVSLPVTVTAGAHAVLLLVAGWAGRLEEVKKP
;
A
#
# COMPACT_ATOMS: atom_id res chain seq x y z
N MET A 1 1.46 -12.24 -23.50
CA MET A 1 0.85 -10.99 -23.01
C MET A 1 1.10 -10.99 -21.52
N SER A 2 1.82 -10.02 -21.00
CA SER A 2 2.29 -10.06 -19.61
C SER A 2 1.61 -8.98 -18.78
N VAL A 3 1.28 -9.34 -17.54
CA VAL A 3 0.78 -8.44 -16.52
C VAL A 3 1.95 -8.06 -15.63
N PHE A 4 2.28 -6.77 -15.55
CA PHE A 4 3.30 -6.26 -14.65
C PHE A 4 2.64 -5.59 -13.46
N ALA A 5 2.67 -6.25 -12.32
CA ALA A 5 2.19 -5.70 -11.06
C ALA A 5 3.27 -4.83 -10.42
N VAL A 6 2.91 -3.59 -10.11
CA VAL A 6 3.69 -2.66 -9.28
C VAL A 6 3.24 -2.83 -7.85
N TYR A 7 4.17 -3.07 -6.94
CA TYR A 7 3.82 -3.35 -5.57
C TYR A 7 4.80 -2.73 -4.58
N GLU A 8 4.32 -2.40 -3.38
CA GLU A 8 5.17 -1.87 -2.31
C GLU A 8 6.06 -2.99 -1.77
N SER A 9 7.35 -2.71 -1.74
CA SER A 9 8.39 -3.70 -1.55
C SER A 9 8.45 -4.28 -0.14
N SER A 10 7.99 -3.59 0.89
CA SER A 10 8.02 -4.07 2.27
C SER A 10 6.81 -4.94 2.60
N THR A 11 5.63 -4.64 2.06
CA THR A 11 4.38 -5.34 2.39
C THR A 11 3.93 -6.33 1.32
N GLY A 12 4.41 -6.18 0.08
CA GLY A 12 3.98 -7.00 -1.05
C GLY A 12 2.64 -6.56 -1.66
N ASN A 13 2.03 -5.46 -1.19
CA ASN A 13 0.74 -4.98 -1.69
C ASN A 13 0.88 -4.40 -3.10
N VAL A 14 0.01 -4.82 -4.02
CA VAL A 14 -0.05 -4.25 -5.37
C VAL A 14 -0.70 -2.87 -5.30
N VAL A 15 -0.06 -1.89 -5.93
CA VAL A 15 -0.49 -0.47 -5.97
C VAL A 15 -0.79 0.01 -7.38
N GLY A 16 -0.49 -0.80 -8.38
CA GLY A 16 -0.81 -0.56 -9.78
C GLY A 16 -0.46 -1.76 -10.64
N ALA A 17 -0.96 -1.77 -11.87
CA ALA A 17 -0.61 -2.79 -12.84
C ALA A 17 -0.53 -2.20 -14.25
N ALA A 18 0.40 -2.71 -15.04
CA ALA A 18 0.57 -2.35 -16.44
C ALA A 18 0.53 -3.60 -17.31
N LYS A 19 -0.07 -3.45 -18.50
CA LYS A 19 -0.12 -4.50 -19.51
C LYS A 19 0.90 -4.18 -20.59
N ALA A 20 1.73 -5.15 -20.96
CA ALA A 20 2.66 -4.98 -22.07
C ALA A 20 2.76 -6.25 -22.93
N ILE A 21 3.15 -6.04 -24.19
CA ILE A 21 3.27 -7.08 -25.21
C ILE A 21 4.69 -7.01 -25.78
N GLY A 22 5.44 -8.11 -25.69
CA GLY A 22 6.77 -8.23 -26.31
C GLY A 22 7.86 -7.38 -25.64
N ILE A 23 7.64 -6.91 -24.41
CA ILE A 23 8.62 -6.13 -23.63
C ILE A 23 9.17 -7.00 -22.51
N PRO A 24 10.49 -7.04 -22.27
CA PRO A 24 11.06 -7.67 -21.08
C PRO A 24 10.57 -6.97 -19.81
N VAL A 25 10.63 -7.66 -18.66
CA VAL A 25 10.20 -7.08 -17.36
C VAL A 25 10.92 -5.74 -17.12
N PRO A 26 10.21 -4.60 -17.04
CA PRO A 26 10.85 -3.31 -16.82
C PRO A 26 11.34 -3.18 -15.37
N THR A 27 12.11 -2.14 -15.07
CA THR A 27 12.37 -1.72 -13.68
C THR A 27 11.19 -0.90 -13.16
N ALA A 28 10.97 -0.88 -11.84
CA ALA A 28 9.87 -0.11 -11.24
C ALA A 28 9.98 1.37 -11.64
N GLN A 29 11.20 1.92 -11.59
CA GLN A 29 11.51 3.29 -12.02
C GLN A 29 11.20 3.54 -13.50
N ALA A 30 11.41 2.57 -14.39
CA ALA A 30 11.06 2.73 -15.80
C ALA A 30 9.54 2.81 -16.03
N LEU A 31 8.73 2.26 -15.11
CA LEU A 31 7.27 2.26 -15.22
C LEU A 31 6.63 3.46 -14.50
N VAL A 32 7.17 3.86 -13.34
CA VAL A 32 6.55 4.88 -12.47
C VAL A 32 7.32 6.20 -12.43
N GLY A 33 8.49 6.28 -13.06
CA GLY A 33 9.41 7.41 -12.90
C GLY A 33 9.91 7.51 -11.46
N ASP A 34 9.97 8.73 -10.92
CA ASP A 34 10.46 8.99 -9.57
C ASP A 34 9.44 8.61 -8.48
N ALA A 35 8.14 8.72 -8.78
CA ALA A 35 7.06 8.37 -7.87
C ALA A 35 5.78 8.02 -8.61
N LEU A 36 5.05 7.03 -8.07
CA LEU A 36 3.70 6.69 -8.49
C LEU A 36 2.70 7.61 -7.75
N PRO A 37 1.93 8.46 -8.46
CA PRO A 37 0.91 9.28 -7.84
C PRO A 37 -0.35 8.46 -7.52
N VAL A 38 -0.81 8.50 -6.28
CA VAL A 38 -2.09 7.91 -5.82
C VAL A 38 -3.01 9.05 -5.43
N ARG A 39 -4.21 9.12 -6.02
CA ARG A 39 -5.13 10.25 -5.85
C ARG A 39 -6.37 9.84 -5.06
N LEU A 40 -6.78 10.69 -4.13
CA LEU A 40 -8.03 10.56 -3.40
C LEU A 40 -8.76 11.90 -3.37
N SER A 41 -10.06 11.87 -3.65
CA SER A 41 -10.94 13.02 -3.43
C SER A 41 -11.43 12.99 -1.98
N LEU A 42 -11.16 14.05 -1.24
CA LEU A 42 -11.69 14.25 0.11
C LEU A 42 -13.16 14.68 0.04
N GLY A 43 -13.90 14.54 1.14
CA GLY A 43 -15.28 14.97 1.29
C GLY A 43 -15.49 16.48 1.08
N THR A 44 -14.43 17.28 1.15
CA THR A 44 -14.41 18.71 0.79
C THR A 44 -14.43 18.95 -0.73
N GLY A 45 -14.21 17.90 -1.54
CA GLY A 45 -14.02 18.00 -2.99
C GLY A 45 -12.57 18.26 -3.41
N GLU A 46 -11.66 18.49 -2.46
CA GLU A 46 -10.23 18.60 -2.72
C GLU A 46 -9.66 17.26 -3.19
N VAL A 47 -8.82 17.28 -4.23
CA VAL A 47 -8.10 16.08 -4.70
C VAL A 47 -6.69 16.11 -4.17
N VAL A 48 -6.38 15.18 -3.27
CA VAL A 48 -5.05 15.02 -2.69
C VAL A 48 -4.27 13.98 -3.49
N THR A 49 -2.99 14.24 -3.74
CA THR A 49 -2.07 13.30 -4.39
C THR A 49 -1.02 12.82 -3.39
N LEU A 50 -1.03 11.53 -3.09
CA LEU A 50 0.01 10.84 -2.33
C LEU A 50 1.09 10.34 -3.29
N SER A 51 2.35 10.68 -3.00
CA SER A 51 3.48 10.28 -3.84
C SER A 51 4.20 9.06 -3.27
N LEU A 52 4.00 7.89 -3.90
CA LEU A 52 4.69 6.65 -3.53
C LEU A 52 6.01 6.54 -4.30
N ARG A 53 7.16 6.57 -3.60
CA ARG A 53 8.45 6.75 -4.27
C ARG A 53 8.87 5.47 -4.99
N GLY A 54 9.47 5.60 -6.18
CA GLY A 54 9.90 4.46 -7.00
C GLY A 54 10.83 3.47 -6.28
N ARG A 55 11.62 3.95 -5.32
CA ARG A 55 12.52 3.12 -4.48
C ARG A 55 11.79 2.21 -3.49
N GLU A 56 10.55 2.52 -3.14
CA GLU A 56 9.67 1.71 -2.29
C GLU A 56 8.90 0.68 -3.13
N LEU A 57 9.04 0.75 -4.47
CA LEU A 57 8.30 -0.07 -5.41
C LEU A 57 9.17 -1.18 -6.00
N ALA A 58 8.53 -2.31 -6.21
CA ALA A 58 9.06 -3.43 -6.96
C ALA A 58 8.09 -3.82 -8.08
N LEU A 59 8.59 -4.60 -9.03
CA LEU A 59 7.81 -5.14 -10.13
C LEU A 59 7.78 -6.66 -10.08
N HIS A 60 6.64 -7.20 -10.48
CA HIS A 60 6.45 -8.62 -10.65
C HIS A 60 5.71 -8.88 -11.96
N GLU A 61 6.27 -9.76 -12.79
CA GLU A 61 5.53 -10.33 -13.90
C GLU A 61 4.60 -11.40 -13.33
N ALA A 62 3.31 -11.16 -13.43
CA ALA A 62 2.27 -12.05 -12.96
C ALA A 62 1.63 -12.81 -14.12
N ASP A 63 1.13 -14.01 -13.81
CA ASP A 63 0.20 -14.73 -14.67
C ASP A 63 -1.12 -13.94 -14.81
N ASP A 64 -1.96 -14.33 -15.79
CA ASP A 64 -3.15 -13.57 -16.18
C ASP A 64 -4.12 -13.32 -15.01
N GLN A 65 -4.17 -12.06 -14.54
CA GLN A 65 -5.01 -11.59 -13.45
C GLN A 65 -5.71 -10.28 -13.84
N PRO A 66 -6.73 -10.30 -14.72
CA PRO A 66 -7.29 -9.08 -15.31
C PRO A 66 -7.93 -8.13 -14.29
N GLU A 67 -8.44 -8.64 -13.17
CA GLU A 67 -9.04 -7.83 -12.09
C GLU A 67 -8.04 -6.85 -11.45
N VAL A 68 -6.73 -7.12 -11.50
CA VAL A 68 -5.70 -6.26 -10.91
C VAL A 68 -5.60 -4.88 -11.58
N PHE A 69 -6.08 -4.76 -12.82
CA PHE A 69 -6.13 -3.47 -13.52
C PHE A 69 -7.24 -2.56 -13.02
N VAL A 70 -8.27 -3.13 -12.38
CA VAL A 70 -9.42 -2.39 -11.84
C VAL A 70 -9.21 -2.09 -10.36
N GLU A 71 -8.77 -3.09 -9.59
CA GLU A 71 -8.63 -3.01 -8.13
C GLU A 71 -7.24 -3.48 -7.68
N PRO A 72 -6.16 -2.77 -8.01
CA PRO A 72 -4.80 -3.21 -7.70
C PRO A 72 -4.60 -3.45 -6.20
N LEU A 73 -5.17 -2.59 -5.34
CA LEU A 73 -5.05 -2.68 -3.89
C LEU A 73 -5.65 -3.96 -3.29
N ALA A 74 -6.54 -4.66 -4.02
CA ALA A 74 -7.10 -5.94 -3.59
C ALA A 74 -6.11 -7.11 -3.72
N TYR A 75 -4.92 -6.89 -4.28
CA TYR A 75 -3.95 -7.94 -4.57
C TYR A 75 -2.62 -7.75 -3.87
N GLY A 76 -1.91 -8.86 -3.71
CA GLY A 76 -0.55 -8.91 -3.19
C GLY A 76 0.32 -9.92 -3.91
N VAL A 77 1.62 -9.67 -3.88
CA VAL A 77 2.63 -10.60 -4.34
C VAL A 77 2.99 -11.54 -3.19
N THR A 78 2.76 -12.84 -3.37
CA THR A 78 3.15 -13.84 -2.35
C THR A 78 4.67 -14.04 -2.39
N ARG A 79 5.33 -13.72 -1.28
CA ARG A 79 6.78 -13.88 -1.11
C ARG A 79 7.07 -14.90 -0.02
N VAL A 80 7.92 -15.87 -0.33
CA VAL A 80 8.49 -16.79 0.63
C VAL A 80 9.97 -16.43 0.77
N LEU A 81 10.45 -16.26 2.00
CA LEU A 81 11.85 -15.89 2.24
C LEU A 81 12.79 -16.89 1.55
N GLY A 82 13.72 -16.37 0.75
CA GLY A 82 14.68 -17.19 0.00
C GLY A 82 14.14 -17.84 -1.28
N GLN A 83 12.90 -17.57 -1.67
CA GLN A 83 12.32 -18.05 -2.93
C GLN A 83 11.91 -16.88 -3.84
N PRO A 84 11.94 -17.06 -5.17
CA PRO A 84 11.29 -16.14 -6.08
C PRO A 84 9.81 -15.94 -5.71
N PRO A 85 9.24 -14.74 -5.94
CA PRO A 85 7.81 -14.53 -5.76
C PRO A 85 6.97 -15.51 -6.59
N LYS A 86 5.83 -15.93 -6.06
CA LYS A 86 4.92 -16.80 -6.81
C LYS A 86 4.36 -16.06 -8.03
N PRO A 87 4.27 -16.69 -9.22
CA PRO A 87 3.76 -16.05 -10.44
C PRO A 87 2.32 -15.53 -10.34
N ALA A 88 1.48 -16.19 -9.54
CA ALA A 88 0.10 -15.77 -9.33
C ALA A 88 0.00 -14.71 -8.23
N LEU A 89 -0.75 -13.64 -8.50
CA LEU A 89 -1.13 -12.66 -7.49
C LEU A 89 -2.15 -13.27 -6.52
N ALA A 90 -2.02 -12.96 -5.24
CA ALA A 90 -2.98 -13.35 -4.23
C ALA A 90 -4.04 -12.26 -4.07
N LYS A 91 -5.33 -12.62 -4.13
CA LYS A 91 -6.42 -11.75 -3.70
C LYS A 91 -6.42 -11.68 -2.17
N LEU A 92 -6.29 -10.49 -1.62
CA LEU A 92 -6.09 -10.27 -0.20
C LEU A 92 -7.42 -9.98 0.52
N PRO A 93 -7.56 -10.40 1.79
CA PRO A 93 -8.71 -10.05 2.61
C PRO A 93 -8.74 -8.53 2.89
N VAL A 94 -9.93 -7.95 2.94
CA VAL A 94 -10.12 -6.54 3.29
C VAL A 94 -9.99 -6.37 4.80
N LEU A 95 -9.16 -5.41 5.22
CA LEU A 95 -9.08 -5.02 6.62
C LEU A 95 -10.42 -4.37 7.02
N PRO A 96 -11.08 -4.79 8.12
CA PRO A 96 -12.41 -4.28 8.45
C PRO A 96 -12.37 -2.82 8.93
N GLU A 97 -11.40 -2.46 9.76
CA GLU A 97 -11.28 -1.13 10.37
C GLU A 97 -10.35 -0.21 9.59
N ALA A 98 -10.79 1.03 9.39
CA ALA A 98 -9.98 2.10 8.81
C ALA A 98 -8.87 2.50 9.80
N PRO A 99 -7.70 2.97 9.32
CA PRO A 99 -6.73 3.56 10.22
C PRO A 99 -7.31 4.84 10.87
N THR A 100 -6.84 5.16 12.06
CA THR A 100 -7.30 6.32 12.83
C THR A 100 -6.10 7.06 13.41
N PHE A 101 -6.24 8.34 13.74
CA PHE A 101 -5.20 9.05 14.47
C PHE A 101 -5.41 8.92 15.99
N ASP A 102 -4.34 8.59 16.71
CA ASP A 102 -4.27 8.63 18.17
C ASP A 102 -3.35 9.77 18.66
N THR A 103 -2.91 9.71 19.92
CA THR A 103 -2.00 10.71 20.50
C THR A 103 -0.56 10.58 20.04
N VAL A 104 -0.18 9.45 19.44
CA VAL A 104 1.18 9.14 18.96
C VAL A 104 1.29 9.37 17.46
N GLY A 105 0.25 9.05 16.69
CA GLY A 105 0.23 9.19 15.24
C GLY A 105 -0.89 8.37 14.59
N LEU A 106 -0.57 7.63 13.53
CA LEU A 106 -1.54 6.82 12.78
C LEU A 106 -1.61 5.42 13.38
N LEU A 107 -2.73 5.12 14.04
CA LEU A 107 -3.06 3.84 14.62
C LEU A 107 -3.61 2.89 13.55
N VAL A 108 -2.95 1.75 13.41
CA VAL A 108 -3.34 0.65 12.53
C VAL A 108 -3.67 -0.57 13.37
N LYS A 109 -4.83 -1.18 13.13
CA LYS A 109 -5.34 -2.34 13.88
C LYS A 109 -5.71 -3.47 12.94
N LEU A 110 -5.33 -4.68 13.34
CA LEU A 110 -5.79 -5.94 12.77
C LEU A 110 -6.98 -6.48 13.57
N PRO A 111 -7.87 -7.28 12.97
CA PRO A 111 -9.00 -7.87 13.68
C PRO A 111 -8.58 -8.92 14.72
N LYS A 112 -7.33 -9.39 14.67
CA LYS A 112 -6.71 -10.30 15.63
C LYS A 112 -5.19 -10.20 15.50
N ASN A 113 -4.48 -10.69 16.52
CA ASN A 113 -3.02 -10.84 16.48
C ASN A 113 -2.60 -11.65 15.25
N PRO A 114 -1.58 -11.20 14.49
CA PRO A 114 -1.10 -11.93 13.34
C PRO A 114 -0.29 -13.16 13.77
N ALA A 115 -0.17 -14.14 12.87
CA ALA A 115 0.61 -15.35 13.14
C ALA A 115 2.13 -15.06 13.19
N GLU A 116 2.56 -13.98 12.55
CA GLU A 116 3.94 -13.52 12.46
C GLU A 116 3.99 -11.98 12.44
N ASP A 117 5.17 -11.41 12.70
CA ASP A 117 5.38 -9.98 12.63
C ASP A 117 5.00 -9.46 11.24
N THR A 118 4.06 -8.51 11.21
CA THR A 118 3.40 -8.05 9.99
C THR A 118 3.87 -6.65 9.65
N ALA A 119 4.48 -6.48 8.48
CA ALA A 119 4.94 -5.18 8.00
C ALA A 119 3.76 -4.25 7.65
N VAL A 120 3.91 -2.98 8.01
CA VAL A 120 2.95 -1.90 7.72
C VAL A 120 3.69 -0.77 7.02
N PHE A 121 3.12 -0.31 5.91
CA PHE A 121 3.53 0.89 5.21
C PHE A 121 2.32 1.80 5.05
N ALA A 122 2.49 3.10 5.31
CA ALA A 122 1.44 4.08 5.08
C ALA A 122 1.98 5.37 4.46
N LEU A 123 1.15 6.03 3.67
CA LEU A 123 1.35 7.42 3.24
C LEU A 123 0.26 8.28 3.85
N VAL A 124 0.63 9.41 4.43
CA VAL A 124 -0.31 10.41 4.97
C VAL A 124 -0.07 11.74 4.26
N SER A 125 -1.12 12.40 3.82
CA SER A 125 -1.03 13.76 3.27
C SER A 125 -0.86 14.81 4.36
N GLU A 126 0.02 15.79 4.16
CA GLU A 126 0.12 16.99 5.01
C GLU A 126 0.32 18.21 4.11
N GLY A 127 -0.73 19.00 3.91
CA GLY A 127 -0.72 20.06 2.90
C GLY A 127 -0.41 19.52 1.50
N GLN A 128 0.71 19.95 0.92
CA GLN A 128 1.20 19.46 -0.38
C GLN A 128 2.24 18.32 -0.24
N GLU A 129 2.56 17.92 0.98
CA GLU A 129 3.56 16.88 1.25
C GLU A 129 2.91 15.51 1.45
N THR A 130 3.70 14.47 1.20
CA THR A 130 3.37 13.07 1.51
C THR A 130 4.37 12.56 2.55
N LEU A 131 3.86 12.12 3.70
CA LEU A 131 4.65 11.58 4.80
C LEU A 131 4.63 10.04 4.74
N PRO A 132 5.74 9.38 4.36
CA PRO A 132 5.83 7.94 4.39
C PRO A 132 6.09 7.44 5.82
N LEU A 133 5.33 6.43 6.23
CA LEU A 133 5.40 5.80 7.54
C LEU A 133 5.64 4.30 7.38
N THR A 134 6.51 3.75 8.22
CA THR A 134 6.79 2.31 8.26
C THR A 134 6.69 1.82 9.68
N GLY A 135 6.14 0.63 9.87
CA GLY A 135 6.11 -0.02 11.17
C GLY A 135 5.85 -1.51 11.06
N THR A 136 5.71 -2.13 12.23
CA THR A 136 5.48 -3.57 12.35
C THR A 136 4.45 -3.81 13.43
N ILE A 137 3.41 -4.57 13.08
CA ILE A 137 2.49 -5.16 14.06
C ILE A 137 3.13 -6.47 14.49
N ARG A 138 3.58 -6.54 15.73
CA ARG A 138 4.24 -7.74 16.25
C ARG A 138 3.23 -8.85 16.44
N LYS A 139 3.63 -10.11 16.33
CA LYS A 139 2.71 -11.26 16.53
C LYS A 139 2.01 -11.29 17.91
N GLU A 140 2.57 -10.60 18.90
CA GLU A 140 1.98 -10.50 20.25
C GLU A 140 0.91 -9.40 20.37
N THR A 141 0.81 -8.49 19.41
CA THR A 141 -0.15 -7.39 19.41
C THR A 141 -0.98 -7.40 18.13
N ASP A 142 -2.15 -6.78 18.16
CA ASP A 142 -3.01 -6.60 17.00
C ASP A 142 -2.88 -5.20 16.38
N HIS A 143 -2.03 -4.35 16.93
CA HIS A 143 -1.93 -2.94 16.53
C HIS A 143 -0.51 -2.40 16.56
N VAL A 144 -0.34 -1.27 15.85
CA VAL A 144 0.83 -0.40 15.90
C VAL A 144 0.38 1.05 15.71
N SER A 145 0.97 1.97 16.47
CA SER A 145 0.85 3.42 16.23
C SER A 145 2.10 3.89 15.49
N LEU A 146 1.93 4.32 14.25
CA LEU A 146 3.00 4.87 13.41
C LEU A 146 3.20 6.34 13.77
N PRO A 147 4.37 6.75 14.31
CA PRO A 147 4.58 8.12 14.75
C PRO A 147 4.47 9.10 13.58
N VAL A 148 3.55 10.05 13.69
CA VAL A 148 3.36 11.11 12.69
C VAL A 148 2.71 12.32 13.34
N THR A 149 3.13 13.51 12.92
CA THR A 149 2.50 14.77 13.34
C THR A 149 1.94 15.43 12.10
N VAL A 150 0.62 15.60 12.08
CA VAL A 150 -0.16 16.25 11.03
C VAL A 150 -1.05 17.32 11.65
N THR A 151 -1.46 18.29 10.85
CA THR A 151 -2.44 19.29 11.27
C THR A 151 -3.81 18.66 11.57
N ALA A 152 -4.68 19.35 12.30
CA ALA A 152 -6.04 18.86 12.51
C ALA A 152 -6.85 19.02 11.20
N GLY A 153 -7.61 18.01 10.80
CA GLY A 153 -8.31 18.03 9.52
C GLY A 153 -8.51 16.67 8.88
N ALA A 154 -8.95 16.67 7.63
CA ALA A 154 -9.07 15.48 6.80
C ALA A 154 -7.75 15.23 6.06
N HIS A 155 -7.26 13.99 6.10
CA HIS A 155 -6.04 13.58 5.42
C HIS A 155 -6.33 12.39 4.51
N ALA A 156 -5.74 12.36 3.31
CA ALA A 156 -5.68 11.16 2.51
C ALA A 156 -4.64 10.21 3.12
N VAL A 157 -5.04 8.96 3.30
CA VAL A 157 -4.19 7.90 3.84
C VAL A 157 -4.21 6.70 2.90
N LEU A 158 -3.04 6.33 2.38
CA LEU A 158 -2.81 5.02 1.78
C LEU A 158 -2.24 4.11 2.86
N LEU A 159 -2.93 3.03 3.19
CA LEU A 159 -2.48 2.03 4.15
C LEU A 159 -2.25 0.69 3.44
N LEU A 160 -1.05 0.15 3.60
CA LEU A 160 -0.63 -1.15 3.08
C LEU A 160 -0.17 -2.00 4.27
N VAL A 161 -0.75 -3.18 4.42
CA VAL A 161 -0.41 -4.12 5.49
C VAL A 161 -0.17 -5.47 4.86
N ALA A 162 0.97 -6.09 5.15
CA ALA A 162 1.32 -7.38 4.57
C ALA A 162 0.20 -8.41 4.84
N GLY A 163 -0.25 -9.07 3.78
CA GLY A 163 -1.34 -10.07 3.84
C GLY A 163 -2.77 -9.50 3.87
N TRP A 164 -2.96 -8.19 3.78
CA TRP A 164 -4.27 -7.53 3.72
C TRP A 164 -4.40 -6.61 2.51
N ALA A 165 -5.60 -6.45 1.97
CA ALA A 165 -5.85 -5.52 0.88
C ALA A 165 -5.49 -4.09 1.32
N GLY A 166 -4.88 -3.32 0.41
CA GLY A 166 -4.57 -1.92 0.65
C GLY A 166 -5.83 -1.09 0.80
N ARG A 167 -5.78 -0.06 1.64
CA ARG A 167 -6.86 0.92 1.82
C ARG A 167 -6.40 2.30 1.40
N LEU A 168 -7.24 3.02 0.67
CA LEU A 168 -7.04 4.43 0.32
C LEU A 168 -8.25 5.20 0.81
N GLU A 169 -8.09 5.96 1.89
CA GLU A 169 -9.21 6.54 2.63
C GLU A 169 -8.92 7.94 3.15
N GLU A 170 -10.00 8.69 3.38
CA GLU A 170 -9.94 9.92 4.15
C GLU A 170 -9.98 9.58 5.65
N VAL A 171 -9.03 10.08 6.40
CA VAL A 171 -8.92 9.90 7.84
C VAL A 171 -8.89 11.26 8.51
N LYS A 172 -9.75 11.45 9.51
CA LYS A 172 -9.85 12.71 10.25
C LYS A 172 -8.92 12.72 11.46
N LYS A 173 -8.03 13.71 11.53
CA LYS A 173 -7.26 14.06 12.73
C LYS A 173 -8.09 15.02 13.58
N PRO A 174 -8.47 14.65 14.83
CA PRO A 174 -9.14 15.55 15.75
C PRO A 174 -8.22 16.64 16.27
#